data_AF-A0A316PL58-F1
#
_entry.id   AF-A0A316PL58-F1
#
_cell.length_a   1.000
_cell.length_b   1.000
_cell.length_c   1.000
_cell.angle_alpha   90.00
_cell.angle_beta   90.00
_cell.angle_gamma   90.00
#
_symmetry.space_group_name_H-M   'P 1'
#
loop_
_entity.id
_entity.type
_entity.pdbx_description
1 polymer ?
#
loop_
_entity_poly.entity_id
_entity_poly.type
_entity_poly.pdbx_seq_one_letter_code
_entity_poly.pdbx_strand_id
1 'polypeptide(L)'
;MGKKSSLITCKHCGQVIAASAKACPHCGGKNGKPVYKKWWFWVLVGFFAIGIMGNAVGEKSATIKSENSAQPKNTLSQNIGESVTEATKDTHTPIPVPTEKPQDKVPTEYRNALKKAETYSEMMHMSKKGIYDQLTSEYGEKFDADAAQYAIDNVTADWNANALAKAKEYQKTLAMSKSAIYDQLTSEYGEKFTAEEAQYAVDNLE
;
A
#
# COMPACT_ATOMS: atom_id res chain seq x y z
N MET A 1 -4.14 -35.67 9.15
CA MET A 1 -5.45 -35.40 8.51
C MET A 1 -5.22 -35.01 7.05
N GLY A 2 -5.50 -35.89 6.10
CA GLY A 2 -5.24 -35.65 4.67
C GLY A 2 -6.23 -34.66 4.05
N LYS A 3 -5.73 -33.70 3.24
CA LYS A 3 -6.59 -32.77 2.49
C LYS A 3 -7.47 -33.55 1.53
N LYS A 4 -8.81 -33.49 1.72
CA LYS A 4 -9.77 -34.01 0.74
C LYS A 4 -9.58 -33.25 -0.57
N SER A 5 -9.08 -33.93 -1.60
CA SER A 5 -8.92 -33.38 -2.95
C SER A 5 -10.30 -33.31 -3.61
N SER A 6 -10.87 -32.11 -3.70
CA SER A 6 -12.09 -31.87 -4.48
C SER A 6 -11.81 -32.09 -5.97
N LEU A 7 -12.68 -32.82 -6.65
CA LEU A 7 -12.61 -33.08 -8.10
C LEU A 7 -13.52 -32.11 -8.85
N ILE A 8 -13.12 -31.69 -10.05
CA ILE A 8 -13.89 -30.84 -10.96
C ILE A 8 -13.87 -31.43 -12.38
N THR A 9 -14.85 -31.06 -13.19
CA THR A 9 -14.88 -31.41 -14.61
C THR A 9 -14.04 -30.43 -15.44
N CYS A 10 -13.14 -30.94 -16.27
CA CYS A 10 -12.37 -30.15 -17.22
C CYS A 10 -13.31 -29.53 -18.27
N LYS A 11 -13.19 -28.22 -18.48
CA LYS A 11 -14.04 -27.49 -19.44
C LYS A 11 -13.70 -27.73 -20.91
N HIS A 12 -12.55 -28.33 -21.19
CA HIS A 12 -12.06 -28.56 -22.56
C HIS A 12 -12.39 -29.95 -23.10
N CYS A 13 -12.39 -30.97 -22.24
CA CYS A 13 -12.60 -32.37 -22.66
C CYS A 13 -13.61 -33.14 -21.80
N GLY A 14 -14.22 -32.51 -20.80
CA GLY A 14 -15.24 -33.15 -19.96
C GLY A 14 -14.72 -34.17 -18.94
N GLN A 15 -13.40 -34.42 -18.89
CA GLN A 15 -12.82 -35.38 -17.95
C GLN A 15 -12.71 -34.83 -16.53
N VAL A 16 -12.88 -35.70 -15.53
CA VAL A 16 -12.76 -35.34 -14.12
C VAL A 16 -11.29 -35.18 -13.75
N ILE A 17 -10.94 -34.06 -13.14
CA ILE A 17 -9.57 -33.72 -12.72
C ILE A 17 -9.55 -33.16 -11.30
N ALA A 18 -8.38 -33.16 -10.65
CA ALA A 18 -8.20 -32.49 -9.36
C ALA A 18 -8.43 -30.98 -9.50
N ALA A 19 -9.17 -30.37 -8.56
CA ALA A 19 -9.45 -28.93 -8.55
C ALA A 19 -8.20 -28.05 -8.45
N SER A 20 -7.07 -28.61 -8.01
CA SER A 20 -5.77 -27.94 -7.93
C SER A 20 -4.95 -28.02 -9.22
N ALA A 21 -5.35 -28.82 -10.21
CA ALA A 21 -4.59 -29.00 -11.44
C ALA A 21 -4.70 -27.77 -12.35
N LYS A 22 -3.55 -27.09 -12.59
CA LYS A 22 -3.45 -25.89 -13.43
C LYS A 22 -3.70 -26.18 -14.93
N ALA A 23 -3.38 -27.40 -15.35
CA ALA A 23 -3.64 -27.91 -16.70
C ALA A 23 -4.26 -29.32 -16.62
N CYS A 24 -5.15 -29.62 -17.56
CA CYS A 24 -5.74 -30.94 -17.70
C CYS A 24 -4.70 -31.93 -18.26
N PRO A 25 -4.45 -33.09 -17.61
CA PRO A 25 -3.47 -34.07 -18.09
C PRO A 25 -3.91 -34.81 -19.37
N HIS A 26 -5.21 -34.80 -19.69
CA HIS A 26 -5.74 -35.51 -20.87
C HIS A 26 -5.71 -34.66 -22.15
N CYS A 27 -5.93 -33.35 -22.04
CA CYS A 27 -6.09 -32.49 -23.21
C CYS A 27 -5.19 -31.24 -23.19
N GLY A 28 -4.36 -31.05 -22.16
CA GLY A 28 -3.49 -29.89 -22.00
C GLY A 28 -4.23 -28.56 -21.72
N GLY A 29 -5.57 -28.58 -21.67
CA GLY A 29 -6.38 -27.39 -21.46
C GLY A 29 -6.13 -26.75 -20.09
N LYS A 30 -5.86 -25.43 -20.09
CA LYS A 30 -5.65 -24.67 -18.85
C LYS A 30 -6.97 -24.61 -18.06
N ASN A 31 -6.94 -25.03 -16.80
CA ASN A 31 -8.08 -25.00 -15.86
C ASN A 31 -7.81 -24.08 -14.66
N GLY A 32 -7.19 -22.93 -14.92
CA GLY A 32 -7.05 -21.89 -13.90
C GLY A 32 -8.41 -21.25 -13.59
N LYS A 33 -8.72 -21.06 -12.30
CA LYS A 33 -9.82 -20.15 -11.92
C LYS A 33 -9.46 -18.76 -12.43
N PRO A 34 -10.34 -18.09 -13.20
CA PRO A 34 -10.05 -16.74 -13.66
C PRO A 34 -9.83 -15.82 -12.46
N VAL A 35 -8.80 -14.98 -12.53
CA VAL A 35 -8.38 -14.10 -11.43
C VAL A 35 -9.53 -13.15 -11.02
N TYR A 36 -10.39 -12.77 -11.98
CA TYR A 36 -11.59 -11.96 -11.78
C TYR A 36 -12.70 -12.57 -10.93
N LYS A 37 -12.62 -13.86 -10.58
CA LYS A 37 -13.55 -14.49 -9.63
C LYS A 37 -13.07 -14.43 -8.18
N LYS A 38 -11.85 -13.97 -7.94
CA LYS A 38 -11.37 -13.73 -6.58
C LYS A 38 -11.79 -12.32 -6.19
N TRP A 39 -12.44 -12.17 -5.03
CA TRP A 39 -13.00 -10.88 -4.58
C TRP A 39 -11.96 -9.75 -4.62
N TRP A 40 -10.70 -10.01 -4.23
CA TRP A 40 -9.61 -9.01 -4.28
C TRP A 40 -9.31 -8.44 -5.67
N PHE A 41 -9.68 -9.13 -6.76
CA PHE A 41 -9.53 -8.59 -8.12
C PHE A 41 -10.49 -7.42 -8.39
N TRP A 42 -11.70 -7.42 -7.81
CA TRP A 42 -12.65 -6.31 -7.94
C TRP A 42 -12.25 -5.10 -7.11
N VAL A 43 -11.54 -5.30 -5.98
CA VAL A 43 -10.95 -4.21 -5.20
C VAL A 43 -9.89 -3.47 -6.05
N LEU A 44 -8.99 -4.19 -6.72
CA LEU A 44 -7.97 -3.58 -7.58
C LEU A 44 -8.54 -2.87 -8.82
N VAL A 45 -9.56 -3.44 -9.46
CA VAL A 45 -10.24 -2.81 -10.61
C VAL A 45 -11.01 -1.56 -10.18
N GLY A 46 -11.63 -1.56 -8.99
CA GLY A 46 -12.31 -0.39 -8.42
C GLY A 46 -11.36 0.79 -8.19
N PHE A 47 -10.15 0.53 -7.68
CA PHE A 47 -9.13 1.57 -7.49
C PHE A 47 -8.59 2.15 -8.81
N PHE A 48 -8.45 1.35 -9.87
CA PHE A 48 -7.99 1.85 -11.19
C PHE A 48 -9.09 2.53 -12.01
N ALA A 49 -10.36 2.16 -11.85
CA ALA A 49 -11.47 2.74 -12.61
C ALA A 49 -11.88 4.16 -12.16
N ILE A 50 -11.54 4.56 -10.93
CA ILE A 50 -11.85 5.91 -10.41
C ILE A 50 -10.80 6.95 -10.84
N GLY A 51 -9.65 6.52 -11.38
CA GLY A 51 -8.54 7.41 -11.78
C GLY A 51 -8.66 8.08 -13.15
N ILE A 52 -9.72 7.85 -13.94
CA ILE A 52 -9.88 8.47 -15.26
C ILE A 52 -11.32 8.94 -15.45
N MET A 53 -11.68 10.05 -14.82
CA MET A 53 -12.81 10.87 -15.26
C MET A 53 -12.53 12.36 -14.98
N GLY A 54 -12.21 13.10 -16.04
CA GLY A 54 -12.62 14.51 -16.18
C GLY A 54 -11.57 15.60 -15.94
N ASN A 55 -10.90 16.03 -17.01
CA ASN A 55 -10.84 17.45 -17.35
C ASN A 55 -10.98 17.58 -18.87
N ALA A 56 -12.21 17.69 -19.34
CA ALA A 56 -12.55 18.09 -20.70
C ALA A 56 -13.59 19.21 -20.60
N VAL A 57 -13.12 20.43 -20.35
CA VAL A 57 -13.88 21.65 -20.64
C VAL A 57 -13.80 21.85 -22.15
N GLY A 58 -14.97 21.86 -22.77
CA GLY A 58 -15.13 22.17 -24.19
C GLY A 58 -15.27 23.68 -24.39
N GLU A 59 -14.53 24.20 -25.37
CA GLU A 59 -14.83 25.48 -26.01
C GLU A 59 -14.74 25.25 -27.53
N LYS A 60 -15.81 25.63 -28.24
CA LYS A 60 -15.87 25.63 -29.71
C LYS A 60 -15.51 27.03 -30.19
N SER A 61 -14.53 27.17 -31.09
CA SER A 61 -14.76 27.64 -32.47
C SER A 61 -13.48 28.05 -33.22
N ALA A 62 -13.39 27.48 -34.43
CA ALA A 62 -12.95 28.06 -35.70
C ALA A 62 -11.45 28.38 -36.00
N THR A 63 -11.09 27.82 -37.17
CA THR A 63 -10.25 28.31 -38.27
C THR A 63 -8.78 27.87 -38.41
N ILE A 64 -8.50 27.39 -39.62
CA ILE A 64 -7.32 26.68 -40.14
C ILE A 64 -6.38 27.69 -40.84
N LYS A 65 -5.05 27.60 -40.61
CA LYS A 65 -4.02 27.33 -41.65
C LYS A 65 -2.57 27.54 -41.16
N SER A 66 -1.73 26.65 -41.69
CA SER A 66 -0.35 26.80 -42.14
C SER A 66 0.86 26.47 -41.24
N GLU A 67 1.60 25.51 -41.80
CA GLU A 67 3.06 25.36 -41.92
C GLU A 67 3.91 24.73 -40.81
N ASN A 68 4.29 23.47 -41.10
CA ASN A 68 5.66 23.02 -41.37
C ASN A 68 6.72 23.18 -40.26
N SER A 69 7.23 22.06 -39.73
CA SER A 69 8.57 21.53 -40.08
C SER A 69 9.20 20.69 -38.95
N ALA A 70 9.77 19.56 -39.38
CA ALA A 70 10.95 18.86 -38.85
C ALA A 70 10.96 18.26 -37.42
N GLN A 71 11.01 16.93 -37.41
CA GLN A 71 11.62 16.06 -36.39
C GLN A 71 13.16 16.28 -36.33
N PRO A 72 13.84 16.02 -35.19
CA PRO A 72 14.54 14.73 -35.05
C PRO A 72 14.49 14.18 -33.59
N LYS A 73 14.07 12.93 -33.35
CA LYS A 73 14.94 11.77 -33.04
C LYS A 73 16.34 12.11 -32.50
N ASN A 74 16.63 11.67 -31.28
CA ASN A 74 17.88 10.95 -31.05
C ASN A 74 17.76 9.90 -29.92
N THR A 75 18.55 8.84 -30.08
CA THR A 75 18.55 7.55 -29.40
C THR A 75 19.93 7.31 -28.77
N LEU A 76 19.96 6.61 -27.63
CA LEU A 76 20.95 5.58 -27.22
C LEU A 76 22.21 5.93 -26.38
N SER A 77 22.46 5.03 -25.40
CA SER A 77 23.75 4.54 -24.85
C SER A 77 24.59 5.49 -23.97
N GLN A 78 25.37 5.10 -22.95
CA GLN A 78 25.99 3.86 -22.42
C GLN A 78 26.48 4.19 -20.99
N ASN A 79 26.34 3.36 -19.94
CA ASN A 79 27.18 2.22 -19.51
C ASN A 79 28.66 2.54 -19.16
N ILE A 80 28.99 2.54 -17.85
CA ILE A 80 30.33 2.34 -17.22
C ILE A 80 29.98 1.74 -15.82
N GLY A 81 30.36 0.54 -15.38
CA GLY A 81 31.69 -0.09 -15.36
C GLY A 81 32.30 0.10 -13.95
N GLU A 82 32.21 -0.91 -13.06
CA GLU A 82 33.39 -1.64 -12.52
C GLU A 82 33.76 -1.17 -11.08
N SER A 83 33.39 -1.93 -10.04
CA SER A 83 34.18 -3.00 -9.39
C SER A 83 35.51 -2.55 -8.78
N VAL A 84 35.55 -2.37 -7.44
CA VAL A 84 36.75 -2.64 -6.63
C VAL A 84 36.32 -3.22 -5.27
N THR A 85 36.89 -4.38 -4.97
CA THR A 85 36.87 -5.16 -3.73
C THR A 85 37.81 -4.61 -2.66
N GLU A 86 37.48 -4.90 -1.39
CA GLU A 86 38.33 -5.66 -0.44
C GLU A 86 38.40 -5.08 1.00
N ALA A 87 38.22 -6.00 1.93
CA ALA A 87 38.18 -5.83 3.38
C ALA A 87 39.59 -5.63 3.99
N THR A 88 39.66 -5.13 5.24
CA THR A 88 40.39 -5.74 6.38
C THR A 88 40.55 -4.79 7.59
N LYS A 89 39.90 -5.17 8.70
CA LYS A 89 40.43 -5.42 10.07
C LYS A 89 40.96 -4.29 10.97
N ASP A 90 40.21 -4.15 12.08
CA ASP A 90 40.55 -3.88 13.49
C ASP A 90 41.89 -3.20 13.86
N THR A 91 41.75 -2.10 14.61
CA THR A 91 42.61 -1.80 15.77
C THR A 91 41.78 -1.04 16.80
N HIS A 92 41.69 -1.61 18.01
CA HIS A 92 40.94 -1.12 19.15
C HIS A 92 41.92 -0.48 20.15
N THR A 93 41.82 0.84 20.38
CA THR A 93 42.41 1.53 21.53
C THR A 93 41.37 2.54 22.05
N PRO A 94 41.01 2.50 23.34
CA PRO A 94 39.93 3.33 23.87
C PRO A 94 40.40 4.75 24.16
N ILE A 95 39.78 5.73 23.52
CA ILE A 95 39.94 7.18 23.75
C ILE A 95 38.64 7.69 24.40
N PRO A 96 38.73 8.53 25.46
CA PRO A 96 37.61 8.80 26.37
C PRO A 96 36.48 9.55 25.66
N VAL A 97 35.25 9.10 25.90
CA VAL A 97 34.01 9.59 25.27
C VAL A 97 33.57 10.92 25.89
N PRO A 98 33.53 12.03 25.12
CA PRO A 98 32.82 13.24 25.51
C PRO A 98 31.30 13.03 25.36
N THR A 99 30.54 13.48 26.35
CA THR A 99 29.08 13.37 26.41
C THR A 99 28.40 14.19 25.30
N GLU A 100 27.70 13.50 24.39
CA GLU A 100 27.07 14.06 23.18
C GLU A 100 25.53 13.99 23.32
N LYS A 101 24.80 15.04 22.89
CA LYS A 101 23.34 15.15 23.06
C LYS A 101 22.57 14.08 22.24
N PRO A 102 21.40 13.59 22.70
CA PRO A 102 20.77 12.37 22.17
C PRO A 102 20.25 12.40 20.72
N GLN A 103 20.07 13.57 20.09
CA GLN A 103 19.42 13.65 18.77
C GLN A 103 20.32 13.32 17.56
N ASP A 104 21.65 13.37 17.71
CA ASP A 104 22.58 13.03 16.62
C ASP A 104 22.81 11.51 16.45
N LYS A 105 22.22 10.67 17.31
CA LYS A 105 22.38 9.21 17.28
C LYS A 105 21.32 8.48 16.44
N VAL A 106 20.22 9.13 16.03
CA VAL A 106 19.11 8.46 15.34
C VAL A 106 19.41 8.32 13.84
N PRO A 107 19.39 7.10 13.25
CA PRO A 107 19.62 6.89 11.82
C PRO A 107 18.65 7.69 10.94
N THR A 108 19.12 8.09 9.75
CA THR A 108 18.30 8.87 8.81
C THR A 108 17.00 8.16 8.44
N GLU A 109 17.03 6.85 8.21
CA GLU A 109 15.84 6.06 7.87
C GLU A 109 14.74 6.12 8.95
N TYR A 110 15.14 6.14 10.22
CA TYR A 110 14.20 6.20 11.35
C TYR A 110 13.51 7.57 11.40
N ARG A 111 14.27 8.63 11.12
CA ARG A 111 13.72 9.98 10.99
C ARG A 111 12.80 10.09 9.77
N ASN A 112 13.13 9.45 8.65
CA ASN A 112 12.30 9.45 7.45
C ASN A 112 10.97 8.71 7.70
N ALA A 113 11.03 7.54 8.33
CA ALA A 113 9.84 6.78 8.73
C ALA A 113 8.94 7.60 9.66
N LEU A 114 9.50 8.32 10.64
CA LEU A 114 8.74 9.22 11.50
C LEU A 114 8.02 10.32 10.72
N LYS A 115 8.69 11.03 9.80
CA LYS A 115 8.03 12.05 8.94
C LYS A 115 6.88 11.47 8.11
N LYS A 116 7.04 10.23 7.63
CA LYS A 116 5.99 9.54 6.89
C LYS A 116 4.82 9.17 7.79
N ALA A 117 5.07 8.69 9.01
CA ALA A 117 4.05 8.42 10.00
C ALA A 117 3.23 9.68 10.35
N GLU A 118 3.91 10.80 10.57
CA GLU A 118 3.29 12.11 10.80
C GLU A 118 2.37 12.50 9.63
N THR A 119 2.89 12.44 8.40
CA THR A 119 2.09 12.69 7.18
C THR A 119 0.86 11.79 7.08
N TYR A 120 1.00 10.49 7.34
CA TYR A 120 -0.12 9.54 7.25
C TYR A 120 -1.17 9.79 8.33
N SER A 121 -0.76 10.16 9.54
CA SER A 121 -1.67 10.56 10.60
C SER A 121 -2.42 11.84 10.23
N GLU A 122 -1.71 12.89 9.82
CA GLU A 122 -2.29 14.22 9.59
C GLU A 122 -3.18 14.28 8.35
N MET A 123 -2.72 13.70 7.24
CA MET A 123 -3.38 13.86 5.94
C MET A 123 -4.36 12.73 5.63
N MET A 124 -4.08 11.53 6.14
CA MET A 124 -4.89 10.35 5.84
C MET A 124 -5.65 9.83 7.06
N HIS A 125 -5.46 10.42 8.25
CA HIS A 125 -6.16 10.04 9.49
C HIS A 125 -6.09 8.54 9.77
N MET A 126 -4.94 7.92 9.49
CA MET A 126 -4.78 6.48 9.65
C MET A 126 -4.64 6.11 11.12
N SER A 127 -4.98 4.87 11.45
CA SER A 127 -4.73 4.29 12.77
C SER A 127 -3.23 4.05 12.97
N LYS A 128 -2.83 3.93 14.25
CA LYS A 128 -1.45 3.56 14.61
C LYS A 128 -1.00 2.28 13.88
N LYS A 129 -1.86 1.25 13.87
CA LYS A 129 -1.55 -0.02 13.21
C LYS A 129 -1.53 0.11 11.68
N GLY A 130 -2.46 0.86 11.10
CA GLY A 130 -2.50 1.12 9.67
C GLY A 130 -1.23 1.82 9.18
N ILE A 131 -0.72 2.80 9.94
CA ILE A 131 0.53 3.49 9.63
C ILE A 131 1.71 2.50 9.65
N TYR A 132 1.81 1.65 10.67
CA TYR A 132 2.88 0.63 10.73
C TYR A 132 2.86 -0.28 9.50
N ASP A 133 1.68 -0.81 9.17
CA ASP A 133 1.49 -1.71 8.02
C ASP A 133 1.86 -0.98 6.72
N GLN A 134 1.54 0.30 6.58
CA GLN A 134 1.89 1.12 5.41
C GLN A 134 3.39 1.42 5.30
N LEU A 135 4.05 1.71 6.41
CA LEU A 135 5.50 1.96 6.45
C LEU A 135 6.30 0.71 6.07
N THR A 136 5.84 -0.47 6.48
CA THR A 136 6.53 -1.75 6.25
C THR A 136 6.10 -2.48 4.98
N SER A 137 5.00 -2.07 4.35
CA SER A 137 4.45 -2.73 3.17
C SER A 137 5.42 -2.78 1.99
N GLU A 138 5.51 -3.96 1.33
CA GLU A 138 6.20 -4.13 0.05
C GLU A 138 5.63 -3.27 -1.10
N TYR A 139 4.44 -2.69 -0.90
CA TYR A 139 3.80 -1.79 -1.85
C TYR A 139 3.70 -0.34 -1.34
N GLY A 140 4.15 -0.09 -0.11
CA GLY A 140 4.18 1.22 0.53
C GLY A 140 5.59 1.80 0.58
N GLU A 141 6.04 2.18 1.78
CA GLU A 141 7.34 2.84 1.98
C GLU A 141 8.53 1.87 2.10
N LYS A 142 8.28 0.60 2.43
CA LYS A 142 9.30 -0.47 2.56
C LYS A 142 10.40 -0.16 3.59
N PHE A 143 10.08 0.58 4.63
CA PHE A 143 11.00 0.71 5.76
C PHE A 143 11.16 -0.63 6.48
N ASP A 144 12.36 -0.87 7.01
CA ASP A 144 12.59 -1.98 7.92
C ASP A 144 11.69 -1.86 9.16
N ALA A 145 11.32 -3.00 9.74
CA ALA A 145 10.40 -3.08 10.88
C ALA A 145 10.85 -2.20 12.06
N ASP A 146 12.16 -2.14 12.35
CA ASP A 146 12.67 -1.35 13.47
C ASP A 146 12.52 0.17 13.24
N ALA A 147 12.70 0.64 11.99
CA ALA A 147 12.49 2.05 11.64
C ALA A 147 11.00 2.44 11.69
N ALA A 148 10.12 1.54 11.22
CA ALA A 148 8.68 1.72 11.32
C ALA A 148 8.19 1.70 12.78
N GLN A 149 8.72 0.80 13.60
CA GLN A 149 8.39 0.74 15.02
C GLN A 149 8.84 2.02 15.74
N TYR A 150 10.07 2.47 15.47
CA TYR A 150 10.54 3.76 15.97
C TYR A 150 9.59 4.90 15.57
N ALA A 151 9.14 4.94 14.32
CA ALA A 151 8.19 5.96 13.87
C ALA A 151 6.87 5.91 14.66
N ILE A 152 6.32 4.72 14.90
CA ILE A 152 5.08 4.53 15.65
C ILE A 152 5.20 4.88 17.14
N ASP A 153 6.38 4.66 17.72
CA ASP A 153 6.66 4.97 19.12
C ASP A 153 6.88 6.48 19.35
N ASN A 154 7.30 7.21 18.30
CA ASN A 154 7.66 8.62 18.40
C ASN A 154 6.67 9.57 17.72
N VAL A 155 5.76 9.06 16.88
CA VAL A 155 4.72 9.88 16.26
C VAL A 155 3.75 10.35 17.35
N THR A 156 3.57 11.67 17.43
CA THR A 156 2.62 12.29 18.34
C THR A 156 1.34 12.61 17.57
N ALA A 157 0.28 11.88 17.86
CA ALA A 157 -1.01 12.04 17.19
C ALA A 157 -2.17 11.83 18.17
N ASP A 158 -3.29 12.49 17.89
CA ASP A 158 -4.56 12.19 18.54
C ASP A 158 -5.28 11.10 17.73
N TRP A 159 -5.13 9.86 18.18
CA TRP A 159 -5.69 8.70 17.48
C TRP A 159 -7.23 8.66 17.52
N ASN A 160 -7.83 9.21 18.58
CA ASN A 160 -9.27 9.38 18.67
C ASN A 160 -9.76 10.40 17.64
N ALA A 161 -9.03 11.50 17.44
CA ALA A 161 -9.32 12.46 16.39
C ALA A 161 -9.18 11.85 14.98
N ASN A 162 -8.14 11.04 14.74
CA ASN A 162 -7.99 10.32 13.47
C ASN A 162 -9.17 9.37 13.20
N ALA A 163 -9.57 8.58 14.20
CA ALA A 163 -10.70 7.67 14.09
C ALA A 163 -12.00 8.44 13.79
N LEU A 164 -12.25 9.55 14.49
CA LEU A 164 -13.40 10.41 14.26
C LEU A 164 -13.39 11.05 12.85
N ALA A 165 -12.22 11.48 12.37
CA ALA A 165 -12.09 12.02 11.01
C ALA A 165 -12.43 10.96 9.95
N LYS A 166 -11.93 9.73 10.10
CA LYS A 166 -12.30 8.59 9.24
C LYS A 166 -13.78 8.23 9.32
N ALA A 167 -14.33 8.23 10.52
CA ALA A 167 -15.76 7.98 10.73
C ALA A 167 -16.63 9.00 9.99
N LYS A 168 -16.28 10.30 10.08
CA LYS A 168 -16.97 11.39 9.37
C LYS A 168 -16.83 11.24 7.85
N GLU A 169 -15.65 10.85 7.36
CA GLU A 169 -15.43 10.57 5.94
C GLU A 169 -16.37 9.46 5.44
N TYR A 170 -16.44 8.34 6.14
CA TYR A 170 -17.32 7.22 5.79
C TYR A 170 -18.80 7.58 5.86
N GLN A 171 -19.22 8.31 6.89
CA GLN A 171 -20.59 8.79 7.01
C GLN A 171 -20.95 9.71 5.83
N LYS A 172 -20.07 10.66 5.48
CA LYS A 172 -20.33 11.65 4.44
C LYS A 172 -20.29 11.08 3.03
N THR A 173 -19.30 10.24 2.73
CA THR A 173 -19.02 9.79 1.36
C THR A 173 -19.72 8.48 1.01
N LEU A 174 -19.92 7.60 1.99
CA LEU A 174 -20.50 6.28 1.80
C LEU A 174 -21.86 6.10 2.48
N ALA A 175 -22.36 7.11 3.21
CA ALA A 175 -23.64 7.06 3.94
C ALA A 175 -23.77 5.84 4.87
N MET A 176 -22.64 5.41 5.44
CA MET A 176 -22.59 4.23 6.31
C MET A 176 -23.28 4.51 7.66
N SER A 177 -23.90 3.49 8.24
CA SER A 177 -24.44 3.56 9.61
C SER A 177 -23.31 3.58 10.65
N LYS A 178 -23.59 4.09 11.85
CA LYS A 178 -22.63 4.08 12.97
C LYS A 178 -22.06 2.68 13.24
N SER A 179 -22.90 1.64 13.20
CA SER A 179 -22.44 0.26 13.40
C SER A 179 -21.49 -0.21 12.29
N ALA A 180 -21.81 0.08 11.03
CA ALA A 180 -20.95 -0.30 9.90
C ALA A 180 -19.63 0.48 9.93
N ILE A 181 -19.64 1.73 10.38
CA ILE A 181 -18.44 2.54 10.58
C ILE A 181 -17.58 1.93 11.69
N TYR A 182 -18.16 1.56 12.83
CA TYR A 182 -17.43 0.86 13.90
C TYR A 182 -16.74 -0.41 13.39
N ASP A 183 -17.48 -1.26 12.68
CA ASP A 183 -16.94 -2.50 12.11
C ASP A 183 -15.81 -2.22 11.11
N GLN A 184 -15.96 -1.18 10.27
CA GLN A 184 -14.95 -0.79 9.30
C GLN A 184 -13.69 -0.22 9.95
N LEU A 185 -13.84 0.59 11.00
CA LEU A 185 -12.73 1.18 11.73
C LEU A 185 -11.89 0.12 12.44
N THR A 186 -12.55 -0.89 13.02
CA THR A 186 -11.89 -1.98 13.76
C THR A 186 -11.42 -3.15 12.87
N SER A 187 -11.90 -3.23 11.63
CA SER A 187 -11.64 -4.35 10.74
C SER A 187 -10.15 -4.56 10.48
N GLU A 188 -9.72 -5.83 10.55
CA GLU A 188 -8.38 -6.27 10.16
C GLU A 188 -8.05 -6.04 8.67
N TYR A 189 -9.05 -5.77 7.84
CA TYR A 189 -8.88 -5.41 6.44
C TYR A 189 -9.32 -3.98 6.14
N GLY A 190 -9.73 -3.22 7.16
CA GLY A 190 -10.13 -1.82 7.10
C GLY A 190 -9.09 -0.93 7.76
N GLU A 191 -9.52 -0.08 8.67
CA GLU A 191 -8.66 0.96 9.25
C GLU A 191 -7.81 0.49 10.44
N LYS A 192 -8.13 -0.65 11.07
CA LYS A 192 -7.39 -1.23 12.20
C LYS A 192 -7.20 -0.29 13.42
N PHE A 193 -8.16 0.60 13.66
CA PHE A 193 -8.25 1.31 14.95
C PHE A 193 -8.53 0.33 16.08
N THR A 194 -8.16 0.71 17.29
CA THR A 194 -8.59 -0.01 18.50
C THR A 194 -10.10 0.09 18.67
N ALA A 195 -10.68 -0.83 19.44
CA ALA A 195 -12.12 -0.81 19.74
C ALA A 195 -12.51 0.49 20.44
N GLU A 196 -11.65 0.99 21.35
CA GLU A 196 -11.87 2.21 22.11
C GLU A 196 -11.86 3.46 21.21
N GLU A 197 -10.91 3.57 20.29
CA GLU A 197 -10.86 4.68 19.32
C GLU A 197 -12.04 4.65 18.34
N ALA A 198 -12.41 3.47 17.87
CA ALA A 198 -13.59 3.30 17.01
C ALA A 198 -14.89 3.63 17.74
N GLN A 199 -15.02 3.22 19.01
CA GLN A 199 -16.16 3.54 19.85
C GLN A 199 -16.26 5.06 20.08
N TYR A 200 -15.15 5.69 20.46
CA TYR A 200 -15.08 7.15 20.58
C TYR A 200 -15.54 7.83 19.28
N ALA A 201 -15.06 7.37 18.13
CA ALA A 201 -15.42 7.95 16.85
C ALA A 201 -16.93 7.90 16.59
N VAL A 202 -17.58 6.75 16.77
CA VAL A 202 -19.02 6.60 16.48
C VAL A 202 -19.93 7.29 17.51
N ASP A 203 -19.49 7.39 18.75
CA ASP A 203 -20.19 8.13 19.80
C ASP A 203 -20.21 9.64 19.51
N ASN A 204 -19.20 10.13 18.80
CA ASN A 204 -19.04 11.54 18.43
C ASN A 204 -19.48 11.87 16.97
N LEU A 205 -20.17 10.94 16.29
CA LEU A 205 -20.84 11.21 15.01
C LEU A 205 -22.22 11.86 15.21
N GLU A 206 -22.56 12.82 14.35
CA GLU A 206 -23.89 13.46 14.30
C GLU A 206 -24.93 12.57 13.60
#